data_AF-A0A848XAT6-F1
#
_entry.id   AF-A0A848XAT6-F1
#
_cell.length_a   1.000
_cell.length_b   1.000
_cell.length_c   1.000
_cell.angle_alpha   90.00
_cell.angle_beta   90.00
_cell.angle_gamma   90.00
#
_symmetry.space_group_name_H-M   'P 1'
#
loop_
_entity.id
_entity.type
_entity.pdbx_description
1 polymer ?
#
loop_
_entity_poly.entity_id
_entity_poly.type
_entity_poly.pdbx_seq_one_letter_code
_entity_poly.pdbx_strand_id
1 'polypeptide(L)'
;MDPTLLGRAAVTFAFLVCSLGFVTWRQSRALEVFQELDEVKREVAVAQAERVEMEREIQVLRSRAHIVPAARELGLRTPDAEEQVYLAREDAR
;
A
#
# COMPACT_ATOMS: atom_id res chain seq x y z
N MET A 1 24.02 -59.59 7.23
CA MET A 1 24.19 -58.12 7.29
C MET A 1 24.76 -57.78 8.63
N ASP A 2 25.89 -57.05 8.69
CA ASP A 2 26.49 -56.71 9.97
C ASP A 2 25.57 -55.75 10.77
N PRO A 3 25.21 -56.09 12.02
CA PRO A 3 24.25 -55.32 12.82
C PRO A 3 24.75 -53.90 13.13
N THR A 4 26.08 -53.71 13.13
CA THR A 4 26.72 -52.40 13.31
C THR A 4 26.55 -51.48 12.10
N LEU A 5 26.58 -52.02 10.88
CA LEU A 5 26.34 -51.25 9.65
C LEU A 5 24.88 -50.81 9.54
N LEU A 6 23.94 -51.70 9.90
CA LEU A 6 22.51 -51.37 9.96
C LEU A 6 22.21 -50.27 10.98
N GLY A 7 22.79 -50.36 12.19
CA GLY A 7 22.63 -49.33 13.21
C GLY A 7 23.17 -47.97 12.77
N ARG A 8 24.36 -47.93 12.15
CA ARG A 8 24.94 -46.69 11.62
C ARG A 8 24.09 -46.09 10.51
N ALA A 9 23.63 -46.91 9.56
CA ALA A 9 22.76 -46.46 8.48
C ALA A 9 21.45 -45.87 9.00
N ALA A 10 20.83 -46.51 10.00
CA ALA A 10 19.61 -46.02 10.63
C ALA A 10 19.81 -44.64 11.29
N VAL A 11 20.92 -44.45 12.00
CA VAL A 11 21.24 -43.15 12.63
C VAL A 11 21.49 -42.07 11.57
N THR A 12 22.27 -42.36 10.52
CA THR A 12 22.49 -41.42 9.43
C THR A 12 21.17 -41.02 8.75
N PHE A 13 20.30 -42.00 8.50
CA PHE A 13 18.99 -41.74 7.91
C PHE A 13 18.11 -40.88 8.83
N ALA A 14 18.09 -41.17 10.13
CA ALA A 14 17.35 -40.35 11.10
C ALA A 14 17.85 -38.89 11.09
N PHE A 15 19.16 -38.66 11.07
CA PHE A 15 19.72 -37.32 10.96
C PHE A 15 19.31 -36.61 9.66
N LEU A 16 19.30 -37.31 8.54
CA LEU A 16 18.86 -36.74 7.26
C LEU A 16 17.37 -36.34 7.32
N VAL A 17 16.51 -37.18 7.88
CA VAL A 17 15.08 -36.87 8.03
C VAL A 17 14.88 -35.68 8.97
N CYS A 18 15.59 -35.63 10.11
CA CYS A 18 15.52 -34.51 11.02
C CYS A 18 15.99 -33.20 10.37
N SER A 19 17.11 -33.25 9.62
CA SER A 19 17.61 -32.09 8.89
C SER A 19 16.62 -31.61 7.83
N LEU A 20 16.02 -32.53 7.08
CA LEU A 20 15.04 -32.20 6.06
C LEU A 20 13.77 -31.59 6.68
N GLY A 21 13.23 -32.20 7.73
CA GLY A 21 12.07 -31.69 8.45
C GLY A 21 12.29 -30.29 9.03
N PHE A 22 13.48 -30.04 9.59
CA PHE A 22 13.85 -28.72 10.10
C PHE A 22 13.91 -27.66 8.99
N VAL A 23 14.50 -27.99 7.83
CA VAL A 23 14.57 -27.07 6.69
C VAL A 23 13.17 -26.80 6.13
N THR A 24 12.33 -27.82 5.97
CA THR A 24 10.95 -27.67 5.49
C THR A 24 10.13 -26.79 6.42
N TRP A 25 10.26 -26.98 7.74
CA TRP A 25 9.58 -26.12 8.73
C TRP A 25 10.03 -24.66 8.61
N ARG A 26 11.34 -24.41 8.49
CA ARG A 26 11.88 -23.07 8.30
C ARG A 26 11.42 -22.44 6.98
N GLN A 27 11.36 -23.22 5.90
CA GLN A 27 10.90 -22.76 4.59
C GLN A 27 9.40 -22.43 4.60
N SER A 28 8.57 -23.23 5.27
CA SER A 28 7.14 -22.94 5.44
C SER A 28 6.93 -21.59 6.11
N ARG A 29 7.63 -21.35 7.23
CA ARG A 29 7.55 -20.08 7.95
C ARG A 29 8.04 -18.89 7.14
N ALA A 30 9.09 -19.08 6.33
CA ALA A 30 9.55 -18.03 5.43
C ALA A 30 8.50 -17.71 4.35
N LEU A 31 7.85 -18.75 3.80
CA LEU A 31 6.81 -18.60 2.79
C LEU A 31 5.57 -17.86 3.34
N GLU A 32 5.15 -18.18 4.57
CA GLU A 32 4.08 -17.47 5.27
C GLU A 32 4.39 -15.98 5.43
N VAL A 33 5.59 -15.64 5.91
CA VAL A 33 6.02 -14.23 6.05
C VAL A 33 6.08 -13.51 4.70
N PHE A 34 6.51 -14.20 3.63
CA PHE A 34 6.49 -13.62 2.29
C PHE A 34 5.07 -13.36 1.76
N GLN A 35 4.12 -14.25 2.07
CA GLN A 35 2.71 -14.05 1.72
C GLN A 35 2.10 -12.87 2.47
N GLU A 36 2.36 -12.74 3.78
CA GLU A 36 1.92 -11.59 4.57
C GLU A 36 2.51 -10.28 4.03
N LEU A 37 3.80 -10.29 3.66
CA LEU A 37 4.44 -9.13 3.06
C LEU A 37 3.83 -8.76 1.69
N ASP A 38 3.48 -9.74 0.87
CA ASP A 38 2.88 -9.50 -0.43
C ASP A 38 1.47 -8.90 -0.29
N GLU A 39 0.69 -9.38 0.66
CA GLU A 39 -0.64 -8.83 0.97
C GLU A 39 -0.54 -7.37 1.43
N VAL A 40 0.34 -7.07 2.38
CA VAL A 40 0.56 -5.69 2.85
C VAL A 40 1.03 -4.77 1.71
N LYS A 41 1.92 -5.26 0.84
CA LYS A 41 2.36 -4.48 -0.34
C LYS A 41 1.20 -4.18 -1.29
N ARG A 42 0.29 -5.13 -1.47
CA ARG A 42 -0.89 -4.95 -2.30
C ARG A 42 -1.84 -3.92 -1.70
N GLU A 43 -2.11 -4.00 -0.40
CA GLU A 43 -2.91 -2.99 0.32
C GLU A 43 -2.32 -1.58 0.17
N VAL A 44 -1.00 -1.45 0.36
CA VAL A 44 -0.31 -0.16 0.19
C VAL A 44 -0.41 0.34 -1.24
N ALA A 45 -0.26 -0.53 -2.25
CA ALA A 45 -0.39 -0.14 -3.64
C ALA A 45 -1.81 0.38 -3.97
N VAL A 46 -2.85 -0.27 -3.43
CA VAL A 46 -4.24 0.19 -3.58
C VAL A 46 -4.43 1.55 -2.91
N ALA A 47 -4.02 1.71 -1.65
CA ALA A 47 -4.14 2.96 -0.92
C ALA A 47 -3.37 4.12 -1.60
N GLN A 48 -2.22 3.83 -2.20
CA GLN A 48 -1.47 4.82 -2.98
C GLN A 48 -2.21 5.24 -4.25
N ALA A 49 -2.85 4.30 -4.95
CA ALA A 49 -3.66 4.62 -6.13
C ALA A 49 -4.87 5.49 -5.76
N GLU A 50 -5.58 5.14 -4.68
CA GLU A 50 -6.70 5.94 -4.16
C GLU A 50 -6.24 7.36 -3.76
N ARG A 51 -5.09 7.48 -3.09
CA ARG A 51 -4.53 8.80 -2.76
C ARG A 51 -4.27 9.64 -4.01
N VAL A 52 -3.69 9.06 -5.06
CA VAL A 52 -3.44 9.77 -6.32
C VAL A 52 -4.75 10.21 -6.99
N GLU A 53 -5.78 9.38 -6.95
CA GLU A 53 -7.11 9.73 -7.45
C GLU A 53 -7.72 10.89 -6.66
N MET A 54 -7.68 10.85 -5.34
CA MET A 54 -8.15 11.95 -4.48
C MET A 54 -7.40 13.25 -4.75
N GLU A 55 -6.07 13.21 -4.87
CA GLU A 55 -5.27 14.39 -5.19
C GLU A 55 -5.65 14.99 -6.56
N ARG A 56 -5.89 14.13 -7.55
CA ARG A 56 -6.37 14.54 -8.87
C ARG A 56 -7.75 15.18 -8.80
N GLU A 57 -8.67 14.60 -8.03
CA GLU A 57 -10.01 15.15 -7.84
C GLU A 57 -9.96 16.52 -7.16
N ILE A 58 -9.19 16.66 -6.08
CA ILE A 58 -8.96 17.93 -5.41
C ILE A 58 -8.44 18.98 -6.40
N GLN A 59 -7.50 18.62 -7.27
CA GLN A 59 -6.98 19.54 -8.28
C GLN A 59 -8.07 19.99 -9.26
N VAL A 60 -8.92 19.06 -9.73
CA VAL A 60 -10.04 19.37 -10.63
C VAL A 60 -11.04 20.28 -9.94
N LEU A 61 -11.45 19.95 -8.71
CA LEU A 61 -12.41 20.73 -7.93
C LEU A 61 -11.90 22.12 -7.59
N ARG A 62 -10.59 22.27 -7.34
CA ARG A 62 -9.94 23.58 -7.12
C ARG A 62 -9.74 24.39 -8.39
N SER A 63 -9.90 23.79 -9.57
CA SER A 63 -9.65 24.49 -10.83
C SER A 63 -10.71 25.57 -11.08
N ARG A 64 -10.29 26.70 -11.66
CA ARG A 64 -11.22 27.77 -12.05
C ARG A 64 -12.29 27.28 -13.02
N ALA A 65 -11.95 26.33 -13.88
CA ALA A 65 -12.88 25.71 -14.82
C ALA A 65 -14.05 25.00 -14.10
N HIS A 66 -13.82 24.47 -12.90
CA HIS A 66 -14.85 23.87 -12.07
C HIS A 66 -15.55 24.91 -11.16
N ILE A 67 -14.77 25.77 -10.48
CA ILE A 67 -15.29 26.74 -9.50
C ILE A 67 -16.17 27.81 -10.16
N VAL A 68 -15.76 28.39 -11.29
CA VAL A 68 -16.45 29.55 -11.89
C VAL A 68 -17.89 29.22 -12.33
N PRO A 69 -18.16 28.08 -13.01
CA PRO A 69 -19.53 27.66 -13.31
C PRO A 69 -20.38 27.47 -12.04
N ALA A 70 -19.87 26.74 -11.04
CA ALA A 70 -20.59 26.50 -9.80
C ALA A 70 -20.90 27.81 -9.05
N ALA A 71 -19.94 28.74 -8.99
CA ALA A 71 -20.14 30.06 -8.42
C ALA A 71 -21.23 30.85 -9.16
N ARG A 72 -21.28 30.75 -10.49
CA ARG A 72 -22.31 31.40 -11.31
C ARG A 72 -23.71 30.84 -11.04
N GLU A 73 -23.84 29.53 -10.85
CA GLU A 73 -25.11 28.90 -10.46
C GLU A 73 -25.61 29.40 -9.10
N LEU A 74 -24.68 29.72 -8.19
CA LEU A 74 -24.98 30.35 -6.90
C LEU A 74 -25.26 31.87 -7.02
N GLY A 75 -25.33 32.43 -8.23
CA GLY A 75 -25.58 33.84 -8.48
C GLY A 75 -24.35 34.74 -8.24
N LEU A 76 -23.17 34.17 -8.02
CA LEU A 76 -21.93 34.92 -7.89
C LEU A 76 -21.43 35.34 -9.28
N ARG A 77 -20.81 36.52 -9.35
CA ARG A 77 -20.23 37.06 -10.59
C ARG A 77 -18.74 37.30 -10.45
N THR A 78 -18.03 37.23 -11.56
CA THR A 78 -16.64 37.70 -11.63
C THR A 78 -16.63 39.23 -11.46
N PRO A 79 -15.74 39.79 -10.65
CA PRO A 79 -15.54 41.24 -10.57
C PRO A 79 -15.14 41.83 -11.92
N ASP A 80 -15.54 43.06 -12.19
CA ASP A 80 -15.11 43.80 -13.38
C ASP A 80 -13.67 44.32 -13.21
N ALA A 81 -13.01 44.71 -14.30
CA ALA A 81 -11.62 45.16 -14.30
C ALA A 81 -11.38 46.43 -13.44
N GLU A 82 -12.43 47.21 -13.19
CA GLU A 82 -12.40 48.42 -12.38
C GLU A 82 -12.71 48.17 -10.89
N GLU A 83 -13.11 46.94 -10.53
CA GLU A 83 -13.50 46.60 -9.16
C GLU A 83 -12.32 46.03 -8.36
N GLN A 84 -12.08 46.59 -7.17
CA GLN A 84 -11.04 46.11 -6.26
C GLN A 84 -11.65 45.19 -5.19
N VAL A 85 -11.26 43.91 -5.21
CA VAL A 85 -11.70 42.91 -4.22
C VAL A 85 -10.65 42.75 -3.15
N TYR A 86 -11.01 43.10 -1.91
CA TYR A 86 -10.17 42.88 -0.73
C TYR A 86 -10.54 41.54 -0.09
N LEU A 87 -9.64 40.55 -0.21
CA LEU A 87 -9.78 39.28 0.48
C LEU A 87 -9.13 39.39 1.86
N ALA A 88 -9.92 39.23 2.92
CA ALA A 88 -9.35 39.06 4.26
C ALA A 88 -8.64 37.71 4.32
N ARG A 89 -7.39 37.70 4.80
CA ARG A 89 -6.67 36.46 5.04
C ARG A 89 -7.34 35.76 6.22
N GLU A 90 -8.04 34.66 5.96
CA GLU A 90 -8.40 33.74 7.04
C GLU A 90 -7.15 32.99 7.49
N ASP A 91 -6.87 33.06 8.78
CA ASP A 91 -5.80 32.29 9.42
C ASP A 91 -6.13 30.80 9.27
N ALA A 92 -5.26 30.08 8.56
CA ALA A 92 -5.32 28.63 8.46
C ALA A 92 -5.19 28.02 9.87
N ARG A 93 -6.30 27.47 10.38
CA ARG A 93 -6.28 26.54 11.51
C ARG A 93 -6.22 25.10 11.00
#